data_AF-S0EK81-F1
#
_entry.id   AF-S0EK81-F1
#
_cell.length_a   1.000
_cell.length_b   1.000
_cell.length_c   1.000
_cell.angle_alpha   90.00
_cell.angle_beta   90.00
_cell.angle_gamma   90.00
#
_symmetry.space_group_name_H-M   'P 1'
#
loop_
_entity.id
_entity.type
_entity.pdbx_description
1 polymer ?
#
loop_
_entity_poly.entity_id
_entity_poly.type
_entity_poly.pdbx_seq_one_letter_code
_entity_poly.pdbx_strand_id
1 'polypeptide(L)'
;MNEQNPKSPGVGLLDEEGICMLSLDGGGVRGLSSLYVLKRIMDGHNADRKRLGRSAQKPADIFDLIGGTSTGGLIAIMLGRLQMDVDECISAYNDLIKVVFNEKARVHQSKFSLLGQTQARFDSGGLKAAIEKTLKDRGLSPTDSMVDSREPDCKVFVCATSKLDAAVCRFRSYSSHKSSVSATICQAARATFAATTFFNPVSIEGMKFVDGALGANNPVDQVEEEAMEIWCPATGNLQPLVKCFISIGTGRLPIYNIDDRVDKFIGALAKMATDAEKVAEASIKRWRQHFEQGRYFRFNVDHGLQTVGMKEYRKKREIQAATDRYLDSQVQSFWVQRCVENLILKKRSTRPDFEPLITPQQDFVTSSPSPQGPESSQENQSKQPTSWETKSPPQPCYYVPTKLPPFSIDRPNYLKKLQAAFPQDQHQRAAISGLPGSGKTQIAIQFAEWVHSSYPKYSIFWLSADNFEESYSRIAQKLDLFRRYEHESKYTDARVLFHRYLSSERLGRWFLIIDDADTDNGPSSPSAQPKSVFSDLPHNEEGNILFITHSMKAATATVGNQVNKVIKVSGLEIPDAISILRHSLFNNGLLSDEDIVKELDPN
;
A
#
# COMPACT_ATOMS: atom_id res chain seq x y z
N MET A 1 -18.30 25.83 42.31
CA MET A 1 -18.33 24.69 41.37
C MET A 1 -18.81 25.19 40.03
N ASN A 2 -17.93 25.26 39.04
CA ASN A 2 -18.28 25.30 37.63
C ASN A 2 -17.06 24.76 36.89
N GLU A 3 -17.01 23.43 36.80
CA GLU A 3 -16.05 22.72 35.96
C GLU A 3 -16.33 23.09 34.51
N GLN A 4 -15.35 23.75 33.89
CA GLN A 4 -15.30 23.88 32.44
C GLN A 4 -14.97 22.50 31.87
N ASN A 5 -15.98 21.88 31.26
CA ASN A 5 -15.80 20.72 30.40
C ASN A 5 -14.74 21.03 29.32
N PRO A 6 -13.70 20.19 29.12
CA PRO A 6 -12.76 20.38 28.03
C PRO A 6 -13.50 20.26 26.70
N LYS A 7 -13.47 21.33 25.89
CA LYS A 7 -14.03 21.34 24.54
C LYS A 7 -13.42 20.20 23.72
N SER A 8 -14.27 19.38 23.11
CA SER A 8 -13.88 18.49 22.01
C SER A 8 -13.11 19.29 20.94
N PRO A 9 -12.03 18.73 20.34
CA PRO A 9 -11.32 19.41 19.25
C PRO A 9 -12.33 19.76 18.14
N GLY A 10 -12.42 21.05 17.79
CA GLY A 10 -13.44 21.54 16.86
C GLY A 10 -13.28 20.93 15.47
N VAL A 11 -14.38 20.44 14.90
CA VAL A 11 -14.46 19.98 13.50
C VAL A 11 -14.17 21.18 12.58
N GLY A 12 -13.14 21.07 11.73
CA GLY A 12 -12.73 22.16 10.83
C GLY A 12 -13.43 22.13 9.48
N LEU A 13 -13.31 23.20 8.69
CA LEU A 13 -13.86 23.29 7.34
C LEU A 13 -13.38 22.15 6.42
N LEU A 14 -12.11 21.74 6.56
CA LEU A 14 -11.54 20.57 5.88
C LEU A 14 -12.32 19.28 6.18
N ASP A 15 -12.80 19.10 7.40
CA ASP A 15 -13.49 17.88 7.81
C ASP A 15 -14.93 17.82 7.33
N GLU A 16 -15.59 18.97 7.09
CA GLU A 16 -16.98 19.02 6.66
C GLU A 16 -17.15 19.13 5.14
N GLU A 17 -16.26 19.88 4.50
CA GLU A 17 -16.39 20.25 3.08
C GLU A 17 -15.17 19.84 2.23
N GLY A 18 -14.10 19.28 2.81
CA GLY A 18 -12.90 18.90 2.05
C GLY A 18 -13.05 17.70 1.13
N ILE A 19 -12.08 17.54 0.21
CA ILE A 19 -12.17 16.63 -0.94
C ILE A 19 -12.18 15.17 -0.48
N CYS A 20 -13.21 14.44 -0.90
CA CYS A 20 -13.34 13.00 -0.75
C CYS A 20 -13.13 12.31 -2.11
N MET A 21 -12.09 11.47 -2.23
CA MET A 21 -11.73 10.80 -3.48
C MET A 21 -11.72 9.29 -3.34
N LEU A 22 -12.10 8.59 -4.41
CA LEU A 22 -12.09 7.12 -4.50
C LEU A 22 -11.34 6.68 -5.76
N SER A 23 -10.33 5.82 -5.59
CA SER A 23 -9.57 5.16 -6.65
C SER A 23 -9.85 3.66 -6.63
N LEU A 24 -10.23 3.09 -7.77
CA LEU A 24 -10.60 1.67 -7.92
C LEU A 24 -9.72 0.97 -8.95
N ASP A 25 -8.95 -0.02 -8.49
CA ASP A 25 -8.05 -0.79 -9.34
C ASP A 25 -8.78 -1.70 -10.36
N GLY A 26 -8.07 -2.04 -11.43
CA GLY A 26 -8.45 -3.13 -12.32
C GLY A 26 -8.18 -4.51 -11.71
N GLY A 27 -8.95 -5.53 -12.14
CA GLY A 27 -8.79 -6.88 -11.58
C GLY A 27 -9.82 -7.96 -11.96
N GLY A 28 -10.59 -7.78 -13.05
CA GLY A 28 -11.58 -8.77 -13.49
C GLY A 28 -12.58 -9.10 -12.38
N VAL A 29 -13.01 -10.36 -12.29
CA VAL A 29 -14.01 -10.80 -11.28
C VAL A 29 -13.65 -10.44 -9.83
N ARG A 30 -12.36 -10.19 -9.53
CA ARG A 30 -11.90 -9.79 -8.20
C ARG A 30 -12.30 -8.37 -7.81
N GLY A 31 -12.86 -7.56 -8.72
CA GLY A 31 -13.49 -6.29 -8.35
C GLY A 31 -14.68 -6.46 -7.39
N LEU A 32 -15.25 -7.66 -7.26
CA LEU A 32 -16.17 -7.98 -6.16
C LEU A 32 -15.52 -7.75 -4.78
N SER A 33 -14.23 -8.03 -4.63
CA SER A 33 -13.50 -7.73 -3.40
C SER A 33 -13.51 -6.23 -3.12
N SER A 34 -13.24 -5.40 -4.13
CA SER A 34 -13.25 -3.94 -3.98
C SER A 34 -14.64 -3.43 -3.58
N LEU A 35 -15.70 -4.01 -4.14
CA LEU A 35 -17.08 -3.72 -3.76
C LEU A 35 -17.41 -4.15 -2.33
N TYR A 36 -16.93 -5.31 -1.86
CA TYR A 36 -17.14 -5.76 -0.48
C TYR A 36 -16.40 -4.88 0.54
N VAL A 37 -15.18 -4.44 0.23
CA VAL A 37 -14.46 -3.44 1.04
C VAL A 37 -15.28 -2.15 1.11
N LEU A 38 -15.71 -1.61 -0.04
CA LEU A 38 -16.50 -0.39 -0.08
C LEU A 38 -17.85 -0.56 0.64
N LYS A 39 -18.48 -1.74 0.54
CA LYS A 39 -19.71 -2.06 1.26
C LYS A 39 -19.52 -1.95 2.76
N ARG A 40 -18.44 -2.53 3.31
CA ARG A 40 -18.15 -2.43 4.75
C ARG A 40 -18.01 -0.97 5.21
N ILE A 41 -17.33 -0.14 4.42
CA ILE A 41 -17.15 1.29 4.70
C ILE A 41 -18.50 2.03 4.63
N MET A 42 -19.27 1.82 3.56
CA MET A 42 -20.56 2.52 3.34
C MET A 42 -21.65 2.06 4.32
N ASP A 43 -21.68 0.77 4.70
CA ASP A 43 -22.58 0.25 5.73
C ASP A 43 -22.24 0.87 7.09
N GLY A 44 -20.95 1.02 7.42
CA GLY A 44 -20.49 1.71 8.62
C GLY A 44 -20.88 3.20 8.63
N HIS A 45 -20.63 3.92 7.53
CA HIS A 45 -21.03 5.33 7.37
C HIS A 45 -22.55 5.53 7.56
N ASN A 46 -23.34 4.61 7.02
CA ASN A 46 -24.80 4.68 7.06
C ASN A 46 -25.42 4.07 8.33
N ALA A 47 -24.65 3.43 9.21
CA ALA A 47 -25.17 2.71 10.37
C ALA A 47 -26.01 3.62 11.28
N ASP A 48 -25.46 4.77 11.66
CA ASP A 48 -26.14 5.77 12.50
C ASP A 48 -27.30 6.45 11.77
N ARG A 49 -27.15 6.70 10.46
CA ARG A 49 -28.23 7.24 9.63
C ARG A 49 -29.44 6.31 9.64
N LYS A 50 -29.21 5.01 9.43
CA LYS A 50 -30.24 3.97 9.46
C LYS A 50 -30.88 3.84 10.85
N ARG A 51 -30.08 3.85 11.93
CA ARG A 51 -30.57 3.83 13.31
C ARG A 51 -31.49 5.02 13.61
N LEU A 52 -31.19 6.19 13.04
CA LEU A 52 -31.96 7.42 13.21
C LEU A 52 -33.07 7.60 12.16
N GLY A 53 -33.35 6.61 11.31
CA GLY A 53 -34.39 6.69 10.28
C GLY A 53 -34.10 7.68 9.14
N ARG A 54 -32.83 8.08 8.95
CA ARG A 54 -32.39 8.95 7.84
C ARG A 54 -32.11 8.12 6.60
N SER A 55 -32.27 8.72 5.42
CA SER A 55 -31.91 8.08 4.16
C SER A 55 -30.41 7.71 4.13
N ALA A 56 -30.10 6.52 3.62
CA ALA A 56 -28.72 6.13 3.37
C ALA A 56 -28.12 7.02 2.28
N GLN A 57 -26.88 7.44 2.49
CA GLN A 57 -26.08 8.10 1.47
C GLN A 57 -25.42 7.05 0.57
N LYS A 58 -25.43 7.33 -0.73
CA LYS A 58 -24.73 6.56 -1.75
C LYS A 58 -23.29 7.06 -1.90
N PRO A 59 -22.40 6.30 -2.55
CA PRO A 59 -21.04 6.78 -2.80
C PRO A 59 -20.98 8.13 -3.54
N ALA A 60 -21.88 8.37 -4.49
CA ALA A 60 -21.98 9.66 -5.19
C ALA A 60 -22.39 10.84 -4.30
N ASP A 61 -22.95 10.60 -3.11
CA ASP A 61 -23.31 11.66 -2.16
C ASP A 61 -22.15 12.04 -1.22
N ILE A 62 -21.03 11.29 -1.29
CA ILE A 62 -19.90 11.39 -0.36
C ILE A 62 -18.60 11.72 -1.08
N PHE A 63 -18.33 11.02 -2.19
CA PHE A 63 -17.11 11.19 -2.97
C PHE A 63 -17.31 12.28 -4.03
N ASP A 64 -16.42 13.27 -4.00
CA ASP A 64 -16.35 14.35 -4.99
C ASP A 64 -15.73 13.85 -6.31
N LEU A 65 -14.85 12.85 -6.24
CA LEU A 65 -14.19 12.25 -7.40
C LEU A 65 -14.09 10.72 -7.25
N ILE A 66 -14.52 9.99 -8.28
CA ILE A 66 -14.33 8.54 -8.40
C ILE A 66 -13.60 8.21 -9.69
N GLY A 67 -12.39 7.66 -9.58
CA GLY A 67 -11.59 7.18 -10.70
C GLY A 67 -11.48 5.66 -10.69
N GLY A 68 -11.49 5.04 -11.87
CA GLY A 68 -11.37 3.60 -11.98
C GLY A 68 -10.72 3.10 -13.26
N THR A 69 -10.06 1.93 -13.17
CA THR A 69 -9.48 1.24 -14.32
C THR A 69 -10.11 -0.14 -14.49
N SER A 70 -10.37 -0.56 -15.73
CA SER A 70 -10.90 -1.89 -16.03
C SER A 70 -12.22 -2.14 -15.29
N THR A 71 -12.27 -3.23 -14.52
CA THR A 71 -13.36 -3.51 -13.58
C THR A 71 -13.64 -2.35 -12.62
N GLY A 72 -12.60 -1.74 -12.04
CA GLY A 72 -12.75 -0.55 -11.20
C GLY A 72 -13.39 0.62 -11.95
N GLY A 73 -13.13 0.74 -13.26
CA GLY A 73 -13.79 1.72 -14.13
C GLY A 73 -15.28 1.45 -14.33
N LEU A 74 -15.67 0.18 -14.54
CA LEU A 74 -17.09 -0.20 -14.58
C LEU A 74 -17.79 0.12 -13.25
N ILE A 75 -17.14 -0.18 -12.13
CA ILE A 75 -17.65 0.12 -10.78
C ILE A 75 -17.77 1.64 -10.59
N ALA A 76 -16.78 2.42 -11.00
CA ALA A 76 -16.81 3.89 -10.91
C ALA A 76 -17.99 4.48 -11.69
N ILE A 77 -18.25 3.99 -12.91
CA ILE A 77 -19.44 4.39 -13.70
C ILE A 77 -20.72 4.03 -12.95
N MET A 78 -20.85 2.82 -12.44
CA MET A 78 -22.05 2.37 -11.72
C MET A 78 -22.33 3.22 -10.46
N LEU A 79 -21.31 3.42 -9.63
CA LEU A 79 -21.46 4.12 -8.35
C LEU A 79 -21.64 5.63 -8.50
N GLY A 80 -20.86 6.27 -9.37
CA GLY A 80 -20.90 7.72 -9.55
C GLY A 80 -21.85 8.15 -10.67
N ARG A 81 -21.57 7.73 -11.91
CA ARG A 81 -22.30 8.21 -13.10
C ARG A 81 -23.75 7.72 -13.14
N LEU A 82 -24.00 6.49 -12.69
CA LEU A 82 -25.33 5.87 -12.60
C LEU A 82 -25.94 5.94 -11.19
N GLN A 83 -25.25 6.61 -10.26
CA GLN A 83 -25.65 6.84 -8.87
C GLN A 83 -26.22 5.58 -8.18
N MET A 84 -25.56 4.44 -8.36
CA MET A 84 -25.87 3.19 -7.65
C MET A 84 -25.38 3.23 -6.22
N ASP A 85 -26.20 2.68 -5.31
CA ASP A 85 -25.64 2.24 -4.03
C ASP A 85 -24.75 0.99 -4.23
N VAL A 86 -24.04 0.60 -3.18
CA VAL A 86 -23.06 -0.49 -3.29
C VAL A 86 -23.73 -1.85 -3.54
N ASP A 87 -24.93 -2.08 -3.00
CA ASP A 87 -25.65 -3.36 -3.17
C ASP A 87 -26.22 -3.49 -4.59
N GLU A 88 -26.80 -2.40 -5.12
CA GLU A 88 -27.19 -2.28 -6.53
C GLU A 88 -26.00 -2.55 -7.45
N CYS A 89 -24.84 -1.94 -7.15
CA CYS A 89 -23.62 -2.11 -7.94
C CYS A 89 -23.08 -3.54 -7.87
N ILE A 90 -23.07 -4.18 -6.68
CA ILE A 90 -22.71 -5.60 -6.54
C ILE A 90 -23.63 -6.47 -7.39
N SER A 91 -24.93 -6.21 -7.40
CA SER A 91 -25.89 -6.97 -8.21
C SER A 91 -25.62 -6.80 -9.71
N ALA A 92 -25.55 -5.55 -10.18
CA ALA A 92 -25.30 -5.24 -11.59
C ALA A 92 -23.94 -5.78 -12.07
N TYR A 93 -22.89 -5.64 -11.26
CA TYR A 93 -21.57 -6.16 -11.56
C TYR A 93 -21.57 -7.69 -11.65
N ASN A 94 -22.25 -8.38 -10.72
CA ASN A 94 -22.41 -9.83 -10.78
C ASN A 94 -23.10 -10.31 -12.07
N ASP A 95 -24.14 -9.61 -12.51
CA ASP A 95 -24.83 -9.98 -13.74
C ASP A 95 -23.98 -9.71 -14.98
N LEU A 96 -23.22 -8.61 -14.98
CA LEU A 96 -22.27 -8.30 -16.04
C LEU A 96 -21.17 -9.38 -16.16
N ILE A 97 -20.50 -9.73 -15.05
CA ILE A 97 -19.42 -10.73 -15.10
C ILE A 97 -19.94 -12.12 -15.43
N LYS A 98 -21.17 -12.47 -15.05
CA LYS A 98 -21.80 -13.74 -15.48
C LYS A 98 -21.94 -13.77 -17.00
N VAL A 99 -22.46 -12.71 -17.62
CA VAL A 99 -22.62 -12.65 -19.08
C VAL A 99 -21.26 -12.71 -19.78
N VAL A 100 -20.29 -11.94 -19.27
CA VAL A 100 -18.96 -11.82 -19.86
C VAL A 100 -18.15 -13.12 -19.78
N PHE A 101 -18.22 -13.84 -18.66
CA PHE A 101 -17.38 -15.03 -18.41
C PHE A 101 -18.11 -16.37 -18.55
N ASN A 102 -19.36 -16.40 -19.01
CA ASN A 102 -20.08 -17.65 -19.23
C ASN A 102 -19.54 -18.41 -20.46
N GLU A 103 -19.02 -19.61 -20.23
CA GLU A 103 -18.36 -20.45 -21.23
C GLU A 103 -19.30 -21.04 -22.29
N LYS A 104 -20.62 -21.03 -22.06
CA LYS A 104 -21.60 -21.62 -23.01
C LYS A 104 -21.63 -20.95 -24.39
N ALA A 105 -21.00 -19.78 -24.57
CA ALA A 105 -20.83 -19.13 -25.88
C ALA A 105 -19.71 -19.76 -26.74
N ARG A 106 -18.97 -20.77 -26.26
CA ARG A 106 -17.74 -21.29 -26.88
C ARG A 106 -17.87 -22.35 -27.97
N VAL A 107 -19.07 -22.74 -28.42
CA VAL A 107 -19.17 -23.94 -29.29
C VAL A 107 -18.69 -23.72 -30.74
N HIS A 108 -18.41 -22.51 -31.23
CA HIS A 108 -18.23 -22.28 -32.68
C HIS A 108 -16.97 -21.54 -33.18
N GLN A 109 -15.95 -21.24 -32.35
CA GLN A 109 -14.79 -20.45 -32.82
C GLN A 109 -13.42 -21.12 -32.73
N SER A 110 -13.35 -22.45 -32.65
CA SER A 110 -12.11 -23.20 -32.88
C SER A 110 -11.89 -23.47 -34.38
N LYS A 111 -11.40 -22.47 -35.13
CA LYS A 111 -10.59 -22.73 -36.33
C LYS A 111 -9.37 -21.80 -36.33
N PHE A 112 -8.20 -22.43 -36.36
CA PHE A 112 -6.87 -21.83 -36.51
C PHE A 112 -6.86 -20.65 -37.49
N SER A 113 -6.35 -19.50 -37.08
CA SER A 113 -5.86 -18.45 -37.98
C SER A 113 -4.37 -18.70 -38.24
N LEU A 114 -4.01 -18.97 -39.49
CA LEU A 114 -2.64 -19.19 -39.96
C LEU A 114 -1.75 -17.93 -39.96
N LEU A 115 -2.30 -16.75 -39.66
CA LEU A 115 -1.53 -15.55 -39.37
C LEU A 115 -1.59 -15.28 -37.87
N GLY A 116 -0.43 -15.10 -37.22
CA GLY A 116 -0.24 -14.90 -35.77
C GLY A 116 -0.90 -13.64 -35.15
N GLN A 117 -2.13 -13.31 -35.53
CA GLN A 117 -2.97 -12.33 -34.87
C GLN A 117 -3.69 -13.00 -33.70
N THR A 118 -3.48 -12.47 -32.49
CA THR A 118 -4.21 -12.86 -31.29
C THR A 118 -5.70 -12.57 -31.45
N GLN A 119 -6.54 -13.60 -31.58
CA GLN A 119 -8.00 -13.45 -31.54
C GLN A 119 -8.47 -13.15 -30.10
N ALA A 120 -9.50 -12.30 -29.98
CA ALA A 120 -10.18 -12.01 -28.72
C ALA A 120 -10.80 -13.29 -28.15
N ARG A 121 -10.54 -13.60 -26.87
CA ARG A 121 -11.01 -14.81 -26.20
C ARG A 121 -12.49 -14.76 -25.74
N PHE A 122 -13.14 -13.60 -25.83
CA PHE A 122 -14.51 -13.34 -25.34
C PHE A 122 -15.37 -12.52 -26.30
N ASP A 123 -16.68 -12.74 -26.23
CA ASP A 123 -17.66 -12.04 -27.04
C ASP A 123 -17.79 -10.58 -26.62
N SER A 124 -17.35 -9.68 -27.50
CA SER A 124 -17.51 -8.23 -27.30
C SER A 124 -18.98 -7.79 -27.35
N GLY A 125 -19.86 -8.61 -27.95
CA GLY A 125 -21.31 -8.43 -27.98
C GLY A 125 -21.95 -8.64 -26.61
N GLY A 126 -21.59 -9.72 -25.90
CA GLY A 126 -22.07 -9.99 -24.54
C GLY A 126 -21.76 -8.86 -23.55
N LEU A 127 -20.53 -8.34 -23.55
CA LEU A 127 -20.15 -7.18 -22.72
C LEU A 127 -20.99 -5.94 -23.06
N LYS A 128 -21.15 -5.64 -24.35
CA LYS A 128 -21.97 -4.51 -24.82
C LYS A 128 -23.41 -4.67 -24.35
N ALA A 129 -24.03 -5.84 -24.56
CA ALA A 129 -25.41 -6.11 -24.16
C ALA A 129 -25.62 -5.99 -22.64
N ALA A 130 -24.66 -6.46 -21.83
CA ALA A 130 -24.73 -6.33 -20.38
C ALA A 130 -24.69 -4.86 -19.94
N ILE A 131 -23.78 -4.06 -20.50
CA ILE A 131 -23.70 -2.62 -20.22
C ILE A 131 -24.99 -1.91 -20.65
N GLU A 132 -25.48 -2.19 -21.87
CA GLU A 132 -26.72 -1.59 -22.37
C GLU A 132 -27.94 -1.96 -21.53
N LYS A 133 -28.00 -3.18 -21.00
CA LYS A 133 -29.03 -3.59 -20.05
C LYS A 133 -28.94 -2.75 -18.77
N THR A 134 -27.75 -2.62 -18.17
CA THR A 134 -27.55 -1.79 -16.97
C THR A 134 -27.96 -0.33 -17.20
N LEU A 135 -27.68 0.24 -18.38
CA LEU A 135 -28.11 1.59 -18.75
C LEU A 135 -29.64 1.68 -18.87
N LYS A 136 -30.28 0.73 -19.55
CA LYS A 136 -31.75 0.69 -19.69
C LYS A 136 -32.46 0.53 -18.35
N ASP A 137 -31.92 -0.31 -17.46
CA ASP A 137 -32.44 -0.49 -16.10
C ASP A 137 -32.36 0.82 -15.27
N ARG A 138 -31.53 1.79 -15.72
CA ARG A 138 -31.42 3.15 -15.18
C ARG A 138 -32.12 4.23 -16.02
N GLY A 139 -32.88 3.86 -17.04
CA GLY A 139 -33.59 4.80 -17.91
C GLY A 139 -32.70 5.56 -18.90
N LEU A 140 -31.49 5.05 -19.17
CA LEU A 140 -30.51 5.65 -20.07
C LEU A 140 -30.39 4.87 -21.39
N SER A 141 -30.01 5.58 -22.45
CA SER A 141 -29.71 5.04 -23.77
C SER A 141 -28.23 4.66 -23.91
N PRO A 142 -27.89 3.62 -24.71
CA PRO A 142 -26.49 3.32 -25.08
C PRO A 142 -25.74 4.47 -25.76
N THR A 143 -26.48 5.42 -26.33
CA THR A 143 -25.97 6.62 -27.01
C THR A 143 -25.79 7.80 -26.07
N ASP A 144 -26.18 7.69 -24.80
CA ASP A 144 -26.04 8.78 -23.85
C ASP A 144 -24.56 9.08 -23.59
N SER A 145 -24.27 10.38 -23.58
CA SER A 145 -22.93 10.92 -23.36
C SER A 145 -22.38 10.51 -22.00
N MET A 146 -21.09 10.17 -21.96
CA MET A 146 -20.37 9.97 -20.70
C MET A 146 -20.37 11.27 -19.89
N VAL A 147 -20.05 12.40 -20.54
CA VAL A 147 -20.19 13.74 -19.97
C VAL A 147 -21.65 14.00 -19.65
N ASP A 148 -21.95 14.25 -18.39
CA ASP A 148 -23.28 14.61 -17.94
C ASP A 148 -23.62 16.03 -18.41
N SER A 149 -24.88 16.25 -18.81
CA SER A 149 -25.36 17.55 -19.24
C SER A 149 -25.49 18.53 -18.07
N ARG A 150 -25.58 18.01 -16.83
CA ARG A 150 -25.49 18.78 -15.60
C ARG A 150 -24.08 18.66 -15.05
N GLU A 151 -23.58 19.72 -14.43
CA GLU A 151 -22.31 19.63 -13.71
C GLU A 151 -22.50 18.73 -12.46
N PRO A 152 -21.86 17.55 -12.38
CA PRO A 152 -22.14 16.62 -11.32
C PRO A 152 -21.33 16.97 -10.06
N ASP A 153 -21.97 16.82 -8.89
CA ASP A 153 -21.31 16.90 -7.59
C ASP A 153 -20.24 15.81 -7.45
N CYS A 154 -20.57 14.58 -7.84
CA CYS A 154 -19.64 13.45 -7.94
C CYS A 154 -19.10 13.34 -9.37
N LYS A 155 -17.83 13.69 -9.54
CA LYS A 155 -17.11 13.60 -10.81
C LYS A 155 -16.57 12.18 -10.99
N VAL A 156 -16.70 11.63 -12.19
CA VAL A 156 -16.25 10.26 -12.52
C VAL A 156 -15.32 10.29 -13.71
N PHE A 157 -14.25 9.53 -13.66
CA PHE A 157 -13.49 9.20 -14.86
C PHE A 157 -13.07 7.73 -14.89
N VAL A 158 -12.82 7.23 -16.10
CA VAL A 158 -12.27 5.88 -16.31
C VAL A 158 -11.05 5.91 -17.20
N CYS A 159 -10.06 5.08 -16.87
CA CYS A 159 -8.82 4.97 -17.64
C CYS A 159 -8.94 3.94 -18.77
N ALA A 160 -8.44 4.29 -19.95
CA ALA A 160 -8.20 3.38 -21.05
C ALA A 160 -6.82 3.66 -21.66
N THR A 161 -6.21 2.69 -22.34
CA THR A 161 -4.92 2.88 -23.00
C THR A 161 -5.11 3.04 -24.51
N SER A 162 -4.57 4.12 -25.06
CA SER A 162 -4.53 4.35 -26.51
C SER A 162 -3.58 3.35 -27.18
N LYS A 163 -4.02 2.73 -28.27
CA LYS A 163 -3.14 1.83 -29.05
C LYS A 163 -2.14 2.56 -29.93
N LEU A 164 -2.31 3.87 -30.13
CA LEU A 164 -1.46 4.65 -31.01
C LEU A 164 -0.09 4.90 -30.37
N ASP A 165 -0.08 5.26 -29.10
CA ASP A 165 1.07 5.79 -28.35
C ASP A 165 1.23 5.15 -26.96
N ALA A 166 0.38 4.18 -26.59
CA ALA A 166 0.31 3.57 -25.27
C ALA A 166 0.00 4.56 -24.12
N ALA A 167 -0.49 5.77 -24.43
CA ALA A 167 -0.85 6.76 -23.43
C ALA A 167 -2.15 6.39 -22.70
N VAL A 168 -2.24 6.78 -21.43
CA VAL A 168 -3.48 6.65 -20.63
C VAL A 168 -4.42 7.78 -21.00
N CYS A 169 -5.59 7.43 -21.53
CA CYS A 169 -6.70 8.32 -21.81
C CYS A 169 -7.76 8.21 -20.70
N ARG A 170 -8.39 9.33 -20.36
CA ARG A 170 -9.45 9.41 -19.34
C ARG A 170 -10.75 9.84 -19.97
N PHE A 171 -11.77 9.00 -19.88
CA PHE A 171 -13.14 9.36 -20.25
C PHE A 171 -13.87 9.87 -19.01
N ARG A 172 -14.34 11.12 -19.06
CA ARG A 172 -14.87 11.87 -17.90
C ARG A 172 -16.37 12.05 -17.98
N SER A 173 -17.03 12.10 -16.82
CA SER A 173 -18.44 12.46 -16.69
C SER A 173 -18.71 13.95 -16.58
N TYR A 174 -17.67 14.76 -16.65
CA TYR A 174 -17.69 16.22 -16.48
C TYR A 174 -16.84 16.86 -17.58
N SER A 175 -17.14 18.12 -17.87
CA SER A 175 -16.36 18.93 -18.80
C SER A 175 -14.97 19.23 -18.23
N SER A 176 -13.94 19.11 -19.07
CA SER A 176 -12.56 19.51 -18.76
C SER A 176 -12.05 20.43 -19.87
N HIS A 177 -11.12 21.33 -19.53
CA HIS A 177 -10.48 22.22 -20.49
C HIS A 177 -9.47 21.50 -21.39
N LYS A 178 -9.06 20.27 -21.05
CA LYS A 178 -8.20 19.45 -21.89
C LYS A 178 -9.03 18.79 -22.99
N SER A 179 -8.41 18.63 -24.16
CA SER A 179 -9.01 17.85 -25.25
C SER A 179 -9.33 16.44 -24.74
N SER A 180 -10.61 16.10 -24.75
CA SER A 180 -11.08 14.76 -24.39
C SER A 180 -11.87 14.19 -25.57
N VAL A 181 -11.68 12.90 -25.78
CA VAL A 181 -12.38 12.15 -26.82
C VAL A 181 -13.84 12.01 -26.40
N SER A 182 -14.76 12.49 -27.23
CA SER A 182 -16.19 12.39 -26.90
C SER A 182 -16.62 10.93 -26.95
N ALA A 183 -17.13 10.44 -25.82
CA ALA A 183 -17.53 9.04 -25.68
C ALA A 183 -18.91 8.94 -25.04
N THR A 184 -19.70 7.96 -25.48
CA THR A 184 -20.88 7.52 -24.74
C THR A 184 -20.48 6.74 -23.49
N ILE A 185 -21.39 6.60 -22.52
CA ILE A 185 -21.14 5.76 -21.32
C ILE A 185 -20.76 4.34 -21.75
N CYS A 186 -21.45 3.79 -22.75
CA CYS A 186 -21.18 2.46 -23.29
C CYS A 186 -19.79 2.36 -23.92
N GLN A 187 -19.35 3.38 -24.67
CA GLN A 187 -18.01 3.41 -25.25
C GLN A 187 -16.92 3.48 -24.18
N ALA A 188 -17.05 4.36 -23.19
CA ALA A 188 -16.10 4.50 -22.09
C ALA A 188 -15.99 3.21 -21.26
N ALA A 189 -17.13 2.62 -20.89
CA ALA A 189 -17.21 1.36 -20.15
C ALA A 189 -16.54 0.19 -20.90
N ARG A 190 -16.75 0.10 -22.23
CA ARG A 190 -16.11 -0.92 -23.05
C ARG A 190 -14.62 -0.66 -23.21
N ALA A 191 -14.20 0.60 -23.41
CA ALA A 191 -12.80 0.96 -23.62
C ALA A 191 -11.96 0.64 -22.37
N THR A 192 -12.44 1.01 -21.18
CA THR A 192 -11.71 0.73 -19.94
C THR A 192 -11.60 -0.77 -19.65
N PHE A 193 -12.57 -1.59 -20.04
CA PHE A 193 -12.62 -3.03 -19.74
C PHE A 193 -12.07 -3.94 -20.85
N ALA A 194 -11.66 -3.39 -22.00
CA ALA A 194 -11.24 -4.16 -23.18
C ALA A 194 -9.84 -4.80 -23.03
N ALA A 195 -9.67 -5.73 -22.09
CA ALA A 195 -8.39 -6.35 -21.79
C ALA A 195 -7.80 -7.01 -23.03
N THR A 196 -6.53 -6.72 -23.32
CA THR A 196 -5.83 -7.30 -24.46
C THR A 196 -5.80 -8.82 -24.33
N THR A 197 -6.04 -9.54 -25.43
CA THR A 197 -6.33 -10.99 -25.51
C THR A 197 -7.75 -11.42 -25.08
N PHE A 198 -8.55 -10.57 -24.43
CA PHE A 198 -9.94 -10.88 -24.06
C PHE A 198 -10.94 -10.29 -25.04
N PHE A 199 -10.81 -9.00 -25.35
CA PHE A 199 -11.75 -8.25 -26.17
C PHE A 199 -11.07 -7.56 -27.34
N ASN A 200 -11.86 -7.23 -28.36
CA ASN A 200 -11.41 -6.38 -29.44
C ASN A 200 -11.27 -4.92 -28.93
N PRO A 201 -10.26 -4.17 -29.41
CA PRO A 201 -10.15 -2.75 -29.12
C PRO A 201 -11.42 -1.97 -29.48
N VAL A 202 -11.72 -0.93 -28.72
CA VAL A 202 -12.87 -0.06 -28.97
C VAL A 202 -12.43 1.14 -29.79
N SER A 203 -13.12 1.41 -30.90
CA SER A 203 -12.89 2.61 -31.70
C SER A 203 -13.80 3.74 -31.22
N ILE A 204 -13.21 4.89 -30.90
CA ILE A 204 -13.91 6.12 -30.50
C ILE A 204 -13.22 7.28 -31.26
N GLU A 205 -14.00 8.03 -32.05
CA GLU A 205 -13.49 9.13 -32.89
C GLU A 205 -12.25 8.76 -33.74
N GLY A 206 -12.22 7.55 -34.31
CA GLY A 206 -11.11 7.07 -35.14
C GLY A 206 -9.89 6.55 -34.36
N MET A 207 -9.81 6.79 -33.05
CA MET A 207 -8.78 6.24 -32.17
C MET A 207 -9.19 4.88 -31.61
N LYS A 208 -8.21 4.00 -31.37
CA LYS A 208 -8.42 2.66 -30.82
C LYS A 208 -7.94 2.59 -29.37
N PHE A 209 -8.81 2.13 -28.49
CA PHE A 209 -8.55 2.00 -27.06
C PHE A 209 -8.60 0.54 -26.62
N VAL A 210 -7.79 0.22 -25.63
CA VAL A 210 -7.77 -1.06 -24.90
C VAL A 210 -7.81 -0.79 -23.40
N ASP A 211 -7.92 -1.84 -22.60
CA ASP A 211 -8.00 -1.74 -21.14
C ASP A 211 -6.90 -0.87 -20.54
N GLY A 212 -7.32 0.03 -19.65
CA GLY A 212 -6.44 0.94 -18.94
C GLY A 212 -5.43 0.24 -18.04
N ALA A 213 -5.64 -1.03 -17.68
CA ALA A 213 -4.71 -1.81 -16.87
C ALA A 213 -3.33 -1.98 -17.52
N LEU A 214 -3.22 -1.79 -18.84
CA LEU A 214 -1.94 -1.77 -19.54
C LEU A 214 -1.08 -0.52 -19.27
N GLY A 215 -1.70 0.58 -18.83
CA GLY A 215 -1.00 1.82 -18.50
C GLY A 215 -1.12 2.23 -17.03
N ALA A 216 -2.30 2.12 -16.45
CA ALA A 216 -2.62 2.57 -15.10
C ALA A 216 -3.62 1.63 -14.41
N ASN A 217 -3.17 0.42 -14.03
CA ASN A 217 -4.05 -0.56 -13.36
C ASN A 217 -4.54 -0.10 -11.98
N ASN A 218 -3.70 0.62 -11.22
CA ASN A 218 -4.09 1.39 -10.05
C ASN A 218 -4.17 2.87 -10.46
N PRO A 219 -5.37 3.48 -10.56
CA PRO A 219 -5.53 4.84 -11.09
C PRO A 219 -5.31 5.94 -10.04
N VAL A 220 -4.69 5.65 -8.90
CA VAL A 220 -4.47 6.63 -7.81
C VAL A 220 -3.77 7.90 -8.29
N ASP A 221 -2.72 7.79 -9.11
CA ASP A 221 -2.03 8.96 -9.67
C ASP A 221 -2.95 9.77 -10.60
N GLN A 222 -3.79 9.08 -11.39
CA GLN A 222 -4.74 9.76 -12.27
C GLN A 222 -5.85 10.47 -11.47
N VAL A 223 -6.27 9.92 -10.33
CA VAL A 223 -7.23 10.57 -9.43
C VAL A 223 -6.63 11.86 -8.86
N GLU A 224 -5.36 11.83 -8.44
CA GLU A 224 -4.65 13.01 -7.97
C GLU A 224 -4.55 14.09 -9.04
N GLU A 225 -4.15 13.71 -10.26
CA GLU A 225 -4.03 14.64 -11.38
C GLU A 225 -5.37 15.29 -11.77
N GLU A 226 -6.46 14.53 -11.78
CA GLU A 226 -7.80 15.07 -12.01
C GLU A 226 -8.23 16.02 -10.89
N ALA A 227 -7.98 15.65 -9.63
CA ALA A 227 -8.34 16.50 -8.50
C ALA A 227 -7.54 17.81 -8.48
N MET A 228 -6.26 17.76 -8.86
CA MET A 228 -5.45 18.96 -9.03
C MET A 228 -6.05 19.89 -10.10
N GLU A 229 -6.47 19.34 -11.23
CA GLU A 229 -7.07 20.11 -12.32
C GLU A 229 -8.41 20.74 -11.93
N ILE A 230 -9.22 20.04 -11.12
CA ILE A 230 -10.55 20.52 -10.73
C ILE A 230 -10.47 21.58 -9.62
N TRP A 231 -9.70 21.32 -8.55
CA TRP A 231 -9.79 22.11 -7.31
C TRP A 231 -8.58 23.01 -7.03
N CYS A 232 -7.44 22.79 -7.69
CA CYS A 232 -6.26 23.65 -7.53
C CYS A 232 -5.47 23.85 -8.84
N PRO A 233 -6.12 24.25 -9.95
CA PRO A 233 -5.46 24.36 -11.26
C PRO A 233 -4.34 25.40 -11.28
N ALA A 234 -4.35 26.38 -10.38
CA ALA A 234 -3.34 27.43 -10.30
C ALA A 234 -2.09 27.01 -9.52
N THR A 235 -2.24 26.23 -8.45
CA THR A 235 -1.15 25.90 -7.51
C THR A 235 -0.67 24.45 -7.65
N GLY A 236 -1.54 23.54 -8.07
CA GLY A 236 -1.35 22.09 -7.98
C GLY A 236 -1.27 21.55 -6.54
N ASN A 237 -1.55 22.35 -5.52
CA ASN A 237 -1.36 21.97 -4.13
C ASN A 237 -2.59 21.24 -3.56
N LEU A 238 -2.77 19.99 -3.98
CA LEU A 238 -3.95 19.19 -3.63
C LEU A 238 -3.97 18.78 -2.15
N GLN A 239 -2.81 18.45 -1.57
CA GLN A 239 -2.71 17.79 -0.26
C GLN A 239 -3.47 18.49 0.88
N PRO A 240 -3.40 19.83 1.07
CA PRO A 240 -4.14 20.52 2.13
C PRO A 240 -5.67 20.45 1.99
N LEU A 241 -6.17 20.16 0.80
CA LEU A 241 -7.61 20.16 0.48
C LEU A 241 -8.25 18.78 0.69
N VAL A 242 -7.44 17.73 0.78
CA VAL A 242 -7.92 16.35 0.85
C VAL A 242 -8.36 16.00 2.26
N LYS A 243 -9.67 15.76 2.39
CA LYS A 243 -10.28 15.24 3.61
C LYS A 243 -10.08 13.74 3.73
N CYS A 244 -10.36 13.02 2.64
CA CYS A 244 -10.35 11.56 2.59
C CYS A 244 -10.02 11.08 1.18
N PHE A 245 -9.04 10.20 1.05
CA PHE A 245 -8.66 9.56 -0.21
C PHE A 245 -8.53 8.06 -0.01
N ILE A 246 -9.43 7.31 -0.63
CA ILE A 246 -9.50 5.86 -0.51
C ILE A 246 -9.07 5.24 -1.83
N SER A 247 -8.07 4.37 -1.80
CA SER A 247 -7.65 3.53 -2.91
C SER A 247 -7.96 2.07 -2.59
N ILE A 248 -8.67 1.37 -3.47
CA ILE A 248 -9.09 -0.01 -3.25
C ILE A 248 -8.55 -0.92 -4.35
N GLY A 249 -7.74 -1.89 -3.95
CA GLY A 249 -7.19 -2.93 -4.80
C GLY A 249 -8.14 -4.11 -5.03
N THR A 250 -7.76 -4.99 -5.96
CA THR A 250 -8.50 -6.21 -6.33
C THR A 250 -7.82 -7.49 -5.86
N GLY A 251 -6.94 -7.40 -4.86
CA GLY A 251 -6.22 -8.51 -4.26
C GLY A 251 -4.86 -8.80 -4.89
N ARG A 252 -3.93 -9.28 -4.07
CA ARG A 252 -2.58 -9.70 -4.53
C ARG A 252 -2.64 -10.99 -5.36
N LEU A 253 -1.88 -11.04 -6.46
CA LEU A 253 -1.71 -12.29 -7.23
C LEU A 253 -0.66 -13.19 -6.57
N PRO A 254 -0.72 -14.52 -6.76
CA PRO A 254 0.38 -15.39 -6.36
C PRO A 254 1.65 -15.04 -7.15
N ILE A 255 2.79 -15.11 -6.47
CA ILE A 255 4.11 -14.99 -7.11
C ILE A 255 4.33 -16.26 -7.93
N TYR A 256 4.43 -16.13 -9.26
CA TYR A 256 4.80 -17.24 -10.14
C TYR A 256 6.31 -17.31 -10.25
N ASN A 257 6.90 -18.50 -10.14
CA ASN A 257 8.33 -18.70 -10.36
C ASN A 257 8.66 -18.52 -11.85
N ILE A 258 9.77 -17.83 -12.13
CA ILE A 258 10.20 -17.41 -13.48
C ILE A 258 10.63 -18.60 -14.36
N ASP A 259 10.85 -19.78 -13.77
CA ASP A 259 11.25 -21.01 -14.46
C ASP A 259 10.07 -21.79 -15.09
N ASP A 260 8.83 -21.43 -14.78
CA ASP A 260 7.67 -22.05 -15.42
C ASP A 260 7.46 -21.51 -16.83
N ARG A 261 6.99 -22.36 -17.76
CA ARG A 261 6.41 -21.89 -19.03
C ARG A 261 5.09 -21.17 -18.76
N VAL A 262 5.18 -19.95 -18.26
CA VAL A 262 4.02 -19.11 -17.97
C VAL A 262 3.38 -18.67 -19.30
N ASP A 263 2.09 -18.96 -19.49
CA ASP A 263 1.30 -18.43 -20.61
C ASP A 263 1.48 -16.90 -20.63
N LYS A 264 1.77 -16.30 -21.80
CA LYS A 264 1.91 -14.84 -22.00
C LYS A 264 0.75 -14.06 -21.35
N PHE A 265 -0.44 -14.67 -21.28
CA PHE A 265 -1.59 -14.16 -20.57
C PHE A 265 -1.39 -14.03 -19.05
N ILE A 266 -0.90 -15.07 -18.38
CA ILE A 266 -0.65 -15.07 -16.93
C ILE A 266 0.49 -14.09 -16.61
N GLY A 267 1.52 -14.03 -17.45
CA GLY A 267 2.62 -13.07 -17.31
C GLY A 267 2.16 -11.62 -17.40
N ALA A 268 1.26 -11.28 -18.34
CA ALA A 268 0.70 -9.94 -18.44
C ALA A 268 -0.14 -9.55 -17.21
N LEU A 269 -0.92 -10.48 -16.65
CA LEU A 269 -1.69 -10.25 -15.43
C LEU A 269 -0.81 -10.07 -14.20
N ALA A 270 0.20 -10.93 -14.05
CA ALA A 270 1.18 -10.82 -12.96
C ALA A 270 1.84 -9.44 -13.00
N LYS A 271 2.30 -9.00 -14.18
CA LYS A 271 2.89 -7.68 -14.38
C LYS A 271 1.93 -6.55 -13.97
N MET A 272 0.67 -6.56 -14.42
CA MET A 272 -0.31 -5.52 -14.06
C MET A 272 -0.58 -5.45 -12.55
N ALA A 273 -0.61 -6.60 -11.86
CA ALA A 273 -0.80 -6.63 -10.41
C ALA A 273 0.44 -6.10 -9.68
N THR A 274 1.64 -6.54 -10.08
CA THR A 274 2.90 -6.04 -9.52
C THR A 274 3.07 -4.55 -9.74
N ASP A 275 2.73 -4.04 -10.92
CA ASP A 275 2.80 -2.60 -11.21
C ASP A 275 1.78 -1.82 -10.37
N ALA A 276 0.56 -2.36 -10.15
CA ALA A 276 -0.43 -1.75 -9.26
C ALA A 276 0.02 -1.69 -7.79
N GLU A 277 0.75 -2.71 -7.32
CA GLU A 277 1.34 -2.74 -5.98
C GLU A 277 2.45 -1.71 -5.81
N LYS A 278 3.37 -1.60 -6.78
CA LYS A 278 4.41 -0.55 -6.79
C LYS A 278 3.81 0.85 -6.75
N VAL A 279 2.77 1.09 -7.55
CA VAL A 279 2.05 2.37 -7.53
C VAL A 279 1.41 2.61 -6.16
N ALA A 280 0.77 1.60 -5.57
CA ALA A 280 0.17 1.74 -4.23
C ALA A 280 1.21 2.06 -3.15
N GLU A 281 2.37 1.41 -3.16
CA GLU A 281 3.48 1.69 -2.25
C GLU A 281 4.02 3.11 -2.42
N ALA A 282 4.20 3.55 -3.67
CA ALA A 282 4.64 4.90 -3.99
C ALA A 282 3.61 5.96 -3.50
N SER A 283 2.32 5.70 -3.67
CA SER A 283 1.26 6.59 -3.18
C SER A 283 1.19 6.64 -1.66
N ILE A 284 1.32 5.50 -0.94
CA ILE A 284 1.39 5.49 0.53
C ILE A 284 2.57 6.37 1.00
N LYS A 285 3.73 6.27 0.33
CA LYS A 285 4.89 7.12 0.64
C LYS A 285 4.62 8.60 0.38
N ARG A 286 3.99 8.93 -0.74
CA ARG A 286 3.64 10.33 -1.12
C ARG A 286 2.61 10.94 -0.17
N TRP A 287 1.63 10.16 0.26
CA TRP A 287 0.53 10.54 1.15
C TRP A 287 0.78 10.13 2.61
N ARG A 288 2.05 9.94 3.02
CA ARG A 288 2.40 9.43 4.35
C ARG A 288 1.75 10.23 5.48
N GLN A 289 1.80 11.56 5.40
CA GLN A 289 1.18 12.43 6.39
C GLN A 289 -0.33 12.19 6.49
N HIS A 290 -1.03 12.09 5.36
CA HIS A 290 -2.47 11.81 5.31
C HIS A 290 -2.79 10.40 5.76
N PHE A 291 -1.93 9.42 5.47
CA PHE A 291 -2.07 8.05 5.94
C PHE A 291 -2.01 7.99 7.48
N GLU A 292 -0.99 8.63 8.07
CA GLU A 292 -0.82 8.73 9.53
C GLU A 292 -1.98 9.50 10.20
N GLN A 293 -2.54 10.50 9.52
CA GLN A 293 -3.71 11.27 9.98
C GLN A 293 -5.06 10.57 9.75
N GLY A 294 -5.11 9.41 9.09
CA GLY A 294 -6.38 8.77 8.74
C GLY A 294 -7.19 9.55 7.70
N ARG A 295 -6.51 10.11 6.70
CA ARG A 295 -7.07 10.81 5.53
C ARG A 295 -6.71 10.12 4.21
N TYR A 296 -5.67 9.29 4.16
CA TYR A 296 -5.38 8.42 3.01
C TYR A 296 -5.48 6.95 3.43
N PHE A 297 -6.16 6.13 2.64
CA PHE A 297 -6.40 4.72 2.93
C PHE A 297 -6.13 3.87 1.70
N ARG A 298 -5.36 2.80 1.86
CA ARG A 298 -5.18 1.77 0.83
C ARG A 298 -5.69 0.43 1.36
N PHE A 299 -6.78 -0.07 0.79
CA PHE A 299 -7.33 -1.38 1.11
C PHE A 299 -7.03 -2.34 -0.03
N ASN A 300 -6.36 -3.46 0.26
CA ASN A 300 -6.07 -4.48 -0.73
C ASN A 300 -5.94 -5.84 -0.03
N VAL A 301 -6.77 -6.80 -0.41
CA VAL A 301 -6.78 -8.13 0.22
C VAL A 301 -5.44 -8.83 -0.06
N ASP A 302 -4.75 -9.19 1.01
CA ASP A 302 -3.39 -9.74 0.99
C ASP A 302 -3.37 -11.27 0.81
N HIS A 303 -4.37 -11.97 1.33
CA HIS A 303 -4.48 -13.43 1.25
C HIS A 303 -5.90 -13.95 0.92
N GLY A 304 -5.96 -15.16 0.36
CA GLY A 304 -7.20 -15.88 0.05
C GLY A 304 -7.78 -15.59 -1.34
N LEU A 305 -7.23 -14.62 -2.08
CA LEU A 305 -7.61 -14.35 -3.47
C LEU A 305 -6.60 -14.91 -4.49
N GLN A 306 -5.49 -15.51 -4.04
CA GLN A 306 -4.44 -15.98 -4.94
C GLN A 306 -4.89 -17.10 -5.89
N THR A 307 -5.84 -17.93 -5.45
CA THR A 307 -6.36 -19.07 -6.20
C THR A 307 -7.59 -18.72 -7.05
N VAL A 308 -8.05 -17.47 -7.02
CA VAL A 308 -9.21 -17.00 -7.79
C VAL A 308 -8.72 -16.41 -9.11
N GLY A 309 -8.88 -17.19 -10.18
CA GLY A 309 -8.62 -16.75 -11.54
C GLY A 309 -9.60 -15.67 -12.00
N MET A 310 -9.14 -14.79 -12.89
CA MET A 310 -9.88 -13.62 -13.41
C MET A 310 -11.22 -13.93 -14.10
N LYS A 311 -11.51 -15.20 -14.40
CA LYS A 311 -12.69 -15.69 -15.11
C LYS A 311 -13.65 -16.47 -14.19
N GLU A 312 -13.25 -16.76 -12.97
CA GLU A 312 -13.96 -17.69 -12.08
C GLU A 312 -15.11 -16.99 -11.35
N TYR A 313 -16.07 -16.45 -12.10
CA TYR A 313 -17.24 -15.73 -11.56
C TYR A 313 -18.07 -16.58 -10.57
N ARG A 314 -17.91 -17.91 -10.62
CA ARG A 314 -18.55 -18.86 -9.68
C ARG A 314 -17.95 -18.84 -8.28
N LYS A 315 -16.72 -18.33 -8.12
CA LYS A 315 -16.00 -18.22 -6.84
C LYS A 315 -16.39 -16.98 -6.01
N LYS A 316 -17.54 -16.35 -6.29
CA LYS A 316 -18.06 -15.19 -5.53
C LYS A 316 -18.00 -15.40 -4.01
N ARG A 317 -18.41 -16.57 -3.53
CA ARG A 317 -18.40 -16.89 -2.09
C ARG A 317 -16.99 -16.95 -1.51
N GLU A 318 -16.02 -17.44 -2.28
CA GLU A 318 -14.62 -17.48 -1.87
C GLU A 318 -14.01 -16.07 -1.83
N ILE A 319 -14.30 -15.25 -2.84
CA ILE A 319 -13.90 -13.83 -2.86
C ILE A 319 -14.46 -13.13 -1.62
N GLN A 320 -15.77 -13.26 -1.39
CA GLN A 320 -16.42 -12.65 -0.24
C GLN A 320 -15.80 -13.13 1.09
N ALA A 321 -15.61 -14.43 1.27
CA ALA A 321 -15.01 -14.98 2.49
C ALA A 321 -13.54 -14.56 2.69
N ALA A 322 -12.76 -14.38 1.62
CA ALA A 322 -11.41 -13.84 1.71
C ALA A 322 -11.42 -12.36 2.09
N THR A 323 -12.28 -11.57 1.46
CA THR A 323 -12.43 -10.14 1.77
C THR A 323 -12.95 -9.94 3.20
N ASP A 324 -13.94 -10.70 3.65
CA ASP A 324 -14.47 -10.61 5.02
C ASP A 324 -13.39 -10.95 6.05
N ARG A 325 -12.62 -12.03 5.85
CA ARG A 325 -11.48 -12.36 6.73
C ARG A 325 -10.43 -11.25 6.79
N TYR A 326 -10.12 -10.63 5.65
CA TYR A 326 -9.21 -9.48 5.60
C TYR A 326 -9.76 -8.32 6.42
N LEU A 327 -11.03 -7.94 6.21
CA LEU A 327 -11.69 -6.82 6.89
C LEU A 327 -11.89 -7.07 8.39
N ASP A 328 -12.06 -8.32 8.80
CA ASP A 328 -12.27 -8.72 10.21
C ASP A 328 -10.95 -8.89 10.97
N SER A 329 -9.81 -8.83 10.28
CA SER A 329 -8.51 -8.79 10.96
C SER A 329 -8.39 -7.54 11.84
N GLN A 330 -7.68 -7.66 12.96
CA GLN A 330 -7.57 -6.58 13.94
C GLN A 330 -6.99 -5.29 13.33
N VAL A 331 -6.01 -5.42 12.43
CA VAL A 331 -5.38 -4.28 11.77
C VAL A 331 -6.36 -3.61 10.80
N GLN A 332 -7.03 -4.38 9.94
CA GLN A 332 -7.89 -3.79 8.91
C GLN A 332 -9.20 -3.27 9.47
N SER A 333 -9.78 -3.95 10.46
CA SER A 333 -10.97 -3.45 11.16
C SER A 333 -10.72 -2.07 11.80
N PHE A 334 -9.53 -1.86 12.39
CA PHE A 334 -9.11 -0.55 12.89
C PHE A 334 -9.07 0.52 11.78
N TRP A 335 -8.44 0.22 10.64
CA TRP A 335 -8.34 1.18 9.53
C TRP A 335 -9.68 1.46 8.86
N VAL A 336 -10.54 0.45 8.72
CA VAL A 336 -11.92 0.61 8.24
C VAL A 336 -12.71 1.50 9.18
N GLN A 337 -12.60 1.29 10.50
CA GLN A 337 -13.26 2.13 11.49
C GLN A 337 -12.78 3.58 11.39
N ARG A 338 -11.47 3.83 11.30
CA ARG A 338 -10.94 5.18 11.11
C ARG A 338 -11.42 5.85 9.83
N CYS A 339 -11.50 5.08 8.74
CA CYS A 339 -12.05 5.57 7.48
C CYS A 339 -13.52 5.99 7.63
N VAL A 340 -14.33 5.16 8.30
CA VAL A 340 -15.75 5.46 8.56
C VAL A 340 -15.90 6.69 9.45
N GLU A 341 -15.14 6.78 10.54
CA GLU A 341 -15.15 7.94 11.45
C GLU A 341 -14.79 9.24 10.72
N ASN A 342 -13.82 9.19 9.79
CA ASN A 342 -13.48 10.34 8.94
C ASN A 342 -14.66 10.70 8.00
N LEU A 343 -15.20 9.73 7.28
CA LEU A 343 -16.26 9.96 6.28
C LEU A 343 -17.55 10.51 6.88
N ILE A 344 -17.92 10.09 8.10
CA ILE A 344 -19.12 10.57 8.80
C ILE A 344 -19.10 12.10 8.99
N LEU A 345 -17.91 12.71 9.08
CA LEU A 345 -17.78 14.17 9.21
C LEU A 345 -18.07 14.93 7.91
N LYS A 346 -18.05 14.28 6.73
CA LYS A 346 -18.36 14.92 5.43
C LYS A 346 -19.84 15.29 5.39
N LYS A 347 -20.14 16.59 5.24
CA LYS A 347 -21.51 17.11 5.22
C LYS A 347 -21.98 17.56 3.84
N ARG A 348 -21.06 18.07 3.00
CA ARG A 348 -21.37 18.67 1.70
C ARG A 348 -20.29 18.35 0.69
N SER A 349 -20.64 18.30 -0.59
CA SER A 349 -19.69 18.21 -1.70
C SER A 349 -18.73 19.40 -1.71
N THR A 350 -17.51 19.15 -2.16
CA THR A 350 -16.45 20.15 -2.18
C THR A 350 -16.67 21.15 -3.31
N ARG A 351 -16.66 22.43 -2.97
CA ARG A 351 -16.89 23.50 -3.95
C ARG A 351 -15.64 23.73 -4.81
N PRO A 352 -15.78 24.23 -6.05
CA PRO A 352 -14.61 24.54 -6.90
C PRO A 352 -13.66 25.58 -6.30
N ASP A 353 -14.18 26.52 -5.50
CA ASP A 353 -13.43 27.62 -4.86
C ASP A 353 -12.90 27.25 -3.46
N PHE A 354 -12.77 25.96 -3.15
CA PHE A 354 -12.39 25.49 -1.82
C PHE A 354 -10.96 25.83 -1.42
N GLU A 355 -10.02 25.86 -2.37
CA GLU A 355 -8.61 26.13 -2.09
C GLU A 355 -8.36 27.50 -1.42
N PRO A 356 -8.91 28.63 -1.93
CA PRO A 356 -8.85 29.92 -1.26
C PRO A 356 -9.43 29.95 0.16
N LEU A 357 -10.37 29.05 0.49
CA LEU A 357 -11.02 29.02 1.80
C LEU A 357 -10.18 28.34 2.88
N ILE A 358 -9.22 27.48 2.48
CA ILE A 358 -8.36 26.72 3.40
C ILE A 358 -6.93 27.27 3.41
N THR A 359 -6.48 27.91 2.34
CA THR A 359 -5.12 28.45 2.25
C THR A 359 -5.11 29.91 2.72
N PRO A 360 -4.34 30.29 3.76
CA PRO A 360 -4.20 31.70 4.12
C PRO A 360 -3.65 32.49 2.94
N GLN A 361 -4.31 33.59 2.56
CA GLN A 361 -3.76 34.54 1.58
C GLN A 361 -2.41 35.04 2.11
N GLN A 362 -1.31 34.66 1.45
CA GLN A 362 -0.05 35.39 1.58
C GLN A 362 -0.23 36.70 0.81
N ASP A 363 -0.67 37.75 1.50
CA ASP A 363 -0.63 39.10 0.97
C ASP A 363 0.83 39.46 0.63
N PHE A 364 1.11 39.57 -0.67
CA PHE A 364 2.30 40.19 -1.19
C PHE A 364 2.30 41.67 -0.78
N VAL A 365 2.92 42.00 0.34
CA VAL A 365 3.26 43.39 0.66
C VAL A 365 4.46 43.79 -0.19
N THR A 366 4.16 44.63 -1.18
CA THR A 366 5.10 45.34 -2.05
C THR A 366 5.95 46.33 -1.24
N SER A 367 7.27 46.21 -1.41
CA SER A 367 8.34 47.25 -1.37
C SER A 367 8.08 48.60 -0.68
N SER A 368 8.92 48.98 0.29
CA SER A 368 10.03 49.98 0.16
C SER A 368 10.59 50.36 1.57
N PRO A 369 11.64 51.21 1.70
CA PRO A 369 13.02 50.81 1.96
C PRO A 369 13.52 51.12 3.38
N SER A 370 14.63 50.49 3.74
CA SER A 370 15.40 50.71 4.97
C SER A 370 15.84 52.17 5.18
N PRO A 371 16.07 52.57 6.44
CA PRO A 371 17.22 53.40 6.78
C PRO A 371 18.18 52.70 7.75
N GLN A 372 19.46 53.04 7.59
CA GLN A 372 20.65 52.46 8.20
C GLN A 372 20.85 52.84 9.69
N GLY A 373 21.34 51.86 10.47
CA GLY A 373 22.34 51.96 11.57
C GLY A 373 22.09 52.84 12.81
N PRO A 374 22.90 52.75 13.88
CA PRO A 374 24.19 52.05 14.00
C PRO A 374 24.30 51.07 15.20
N GLU A 375 25.47 50.42 15.25
CA GLU A 375 26.02 49.47 16.24
C GLU A 375 25.79 49.81 17.73
N SER A 376 25.71 48.78 18.58
CA SER A 376 26.76 48.50 19.58
C SER A 376 26.41 47.38 20.58
N SER A 377 27.49 46.71 20.99
CA SER A 377 27.75 46.04 22.27
C SER A 377 27.10 44.70 22.60
N GLN A 378 28.01 43.73 22.76
CA GLN A 378 27.88 42.47 23.46
C GLN A 378 27.25 42.64 24.84
N GLU A 379 26.39 41.70 25.23
CA GLU A 379 26.33 41.26 26.62
C GLU A 379 26.05 39.76 26.73
N ASN A 380 26.97 39.12 27.44
CA ASN A 380 26.99 37.73 27.83
C ASN A 380 25.87 37.51 28.87
N GLN A 381 24.85 36.72 28.55
CA GLN A 381 23.96 36.15 29.57
C GLN A 381 23.85 34.64 29.39
N SER A 382 24.65 33.94 30.20
CA SER A 382 24.43 32.57 30.63
C SER A 382 22.99 32.36 31.13
N LYS A 383 22.20 31.49 30.47
CA LYS A 383 20.94 30.96 31.03
C LYS A 383 20.72 29.48 30.65
N GLN A 384 21.17 28.65 31.60
CA GLN A 384 20.63 27.38 32.12
C GLN A 384 20.44 26.15 31.21
N PRO A 385 20.86 24.95 31.70
CA PRO A 385 20.52 23.68 31.07
C PRO A 385 19.03 23.41 31.15
N THR A 386 18.48 22.90 30.05
CA THR A 386 17.06 22.56 29.91
C THR A 386 16.73 21.28 30.69
N SER A 387 15.54 21.23 31.29
CA SER A 387 15.09 20.27 32.33
C SER A 387 15.11 18.76 32.00
N TRP A 388 15.61 18.33 30.84
CA TRP A 388 15.78 16.92 30.48
C TRP A 388 17.18 16.38 30.80
N GLU A 389 18.14 17.24 31.13
CA GLU A 389 19.51 16.84 31.48
C GLU A 389 19.63 16.20 32.89
N THR A 390 18.56 16.22 33.69
CA THR A 390 18.58 15.80 35.10
C THR A 390 17.89 14.46 35.39
N LYS A 391 17.64 13.60 34.41
CA LYS A 391 17.05 12.26 34.65
C LYS A 391 18.05 11.13 34.41
N SER A 392 18.04 10.17 35.33
CA SER A 392 18.83 8.94 35.39
C SER A 392 19.02 8.25 34.02
N PRO A 393 20.12 7.51 33.80
CA PRO A 393 20.36 6.84 32.52
C PRO A 393 19.17 5.95 32.10
N PRO A 394 18.81 5.92 30.81
CA PRO A 394 17.70 5.11 30.32
C PRO A 394 17.90 3.64 30.69
N GLN A 395 16.85 3.01 31.22
CA GLN A 395 16.84 1.56 31.48
C GLN A 395 17.07 0.78 30.16
N PRO A 396 17.81 -0.34 30.18
CA PRO A 396 18.03 -1.17 29.00
C PRO A 396 16.71 -1.58 28.33
N CYS A 397 16.60 -1.37 27.02
CA CYS A 397 15.38 -1.67 26.27
C CYS A 397 15.52 -3.00 25.52
N TYR A 398 14.56 -3.91 25.69
CA TYR A 398 14.45 -5.13 24.87
C TYR A 398 13.30 -4.96 23.86
N TYR A 399 13.65 -4.82 22.57
CA TYR A 399 12.71 -4.72 21.46
C TYR A 399 13.08 -5.74 20.37
N VAL A 400 12.61 -6.96 20.57
CA VAL A 400 12.72 -8.09 19.64
C VAL A 400 11.31 -8.65 19.41
N PRO A 401 10.95 -9.08 18.18
CA PRO A 401 9.64 -9.66 17.90
C PRO A 401 9.33 -10.84 18.82
N THR A 402 8.25 -10.77 19.60
CA THR A 402 7.88 -11.75 20.63
C THR A 402 7.20 -13.02 20.10
N LYS A 403 7.00 -13.15 18.79
CA LYS A 403 6.43 -14.35 18.18
C LYS A 403 7.55 -15.27 17.69
N LEU A 404 8.14 -16.04 18.59
CA LEU A 404 8.75 -17.30 18.18
C LEU A 404 7.62 -18.19 17.62
N PRO A 405 7.82 -18.87 16.48
CA PRO A 405 6.98 -20.02 16.14
C PRO A 405 6.89 -20.95 17.36
N PRO A 406 5.76 -21.62 17.62
CA PRO A 406 5.59 -22.49 18.79
C PRO A 406 6.64 -23.60 18.92
N PHE A 407 7.45 -23.82 17.87
CA PHE A 407 8.51 -24.82 17.84
C PHE A 407 9.84 -24.16 17.46
N SER A 408 10.77 -24.15 18.42
CA SER A 408 12.13 -23.65 18.23
C SER A 408 13.09 -24.80 17.93
N ILE A 409 13.76 -24.83 16.77
CA ILE A 409 14.87 -25.77 16.55
C ILE A 409 16.13 -25.11 17.09
N ASP A 410 16.70 -25.72 18.12
CA ASP A 410 17.98 -25.30 18.64
C ASP A 410 19.09 -25.67 17.64
N ARG A 411 19.81 -24.66 17.12
CA ARG A 411 20.97 -24.88 16.25
C ARG A 411 22.23 -24.36 16.95
N PRO A 412 22.75 -25.08 17.97
CA PRO A 412 23.77 -24.57 18.89
C PRO A 412 25.10 -24.25 18.19
N ASN A 413 25.39 -24.90 17.07
CA ASN A 413 26.58 -24.63 16.27
C ASN A 413 26.60 -23.20 15.70
N TYR A 414 25.45 -22.65 15.30
CA TYR A 414 25.37 -21.28 14.80
C TYR A 414 25.37 -20.26 15.93
N LEU A 415 24.76 -20.59 17.07
CA LEU A 415 24.83 -19.77 18.27
C LEU A 415 26.29 -19.57 18.72
N LYS A 416 27.09 -20.64 18.77
CA LYS A 416 28.53 -20.57 19.08
C LYS A 416 29.30 -19.69 18.10
N LYS A 417 28.98 -19.78 16.80
CA LYS A 417 29.61 -18.92 15.77
C LYS A 417 29.26 -17.44 15.96
N LEU A 418 28.02 -17.13 16.33
CA LEU A 418 27.59 -15.76 16.63
C LEU A 418 28.27 -15.23 17.90
N GLN A 419 28.34 -16.03 18.96
CA GLN A 419 29.08 -15.67 20.17
C GLN A 419 30.54 -15.34 19.88
N ALA A 420 31.20 -16.12 19.02
CA ALA A 420 32.58 -15.85 18.60
C ALA A 420 32.71 -14.60 17.70
N ALA A 421 31.67 -14.26 16.93
CA ALA A 421 31.68 -13.08 16.05
C ALA A 421 31.57 -11.75 16.82
N PHE A 422 31.03 -11.76 18.04
CA PHE A 422 30.82 -10.60 18.90
C PHE A 422 31.57 -10.74 20.25
N PRO A 423 32.92 -10.59 20.27
CA PRO A 423 33.68 -10.52 21.51
C PRO A 423 33.28 -9.27 22.33
N GLN A 424 33.44 -9.33 23.65
CA GLN A 424 33.19 -8.16 24.49
C GLN A 424 34.23 -7.07 24.18
N ASP A 425 33.80 -5.81 24.22
CA ASP A 425 34.63 -4.59 24.20
C ASP A 425 35.00 -3.99 22.83
N GLN A 426 34.35 -4.39 21.74
CA GLN A 426 34.50 -3.73 20.44
C GLN A 426 33.18 -3.60 19.68
N HIS A 427 33.04 -2.54 18.89
CA HIS A 427 31.99 -2.45 17.87
C HIS A 427 32.25 -3.45 16.76
N GLN A 428 31.31 -4.35 16.53
CA GLN A 428 31.42 -5.37 15.50
C GLN A 428 30.18 -5.44 14.63
N ARG A 429 30.40 -5.76 13.36
CA ARG A 429 29.36 -6.08 12.38
C ARG A 429 29.51 -7.53 11.96
N ALA A 430 28.45 -8.30 12.04
CA ALA A 430 28.41 -9.67 11.51
C ALA A 430 27.15 -9.88 10.68
N ALA A 431 27.17 -10.86 9.78
CA ALA A 431 26.03 -11.18 8.95
C ALA A 431 25.74 -12.68 8.97
N ILE A 432 24.46 -13.05 8.96
CA ILE A 432 23.99 -14.41 8.74
C ILE A 432 23.42 -14.47 7.32
N SER A 433 23.98 -15.35 6.48
CA SER A 433 23.57 -15.49 5.09
C SER A 433 23.12 -16.91 4.76
N GLY A 434 22.04 -17.07 3.99
CA GLY A 434 21.54 -18.39 3.60
C GLY A 434 20.18 -18.35 2.93
N LEU A 435 19.80 -19.43 2.25
CA LEU A 435 18.58 -19.53 1.44
C LEU A 435 17.31 -19.15 2.24
N PRO A 436 16.25 -18.66 1.57
CA PRO A 436 14.94 -18.49 2.20
C PRO A 436 14.49 -19.77 2.91
N GLY A 437 13.87 -19.65 4.09
CA GLY A 437 13.43 -20.80 4.89
C GLY A 437 14.52 -21.54 5.69
N SER A 438 15.80 -21.16 5.60
CA SER A 438 16.88 -21.87 6.33
C SER A 438 16.95 -21.64 7.86
N GLY A 439 15.98 -20.93 8.44
CA GLY A 439 15.92 -20.69 9.89
C GLY A 439 16.81 -19.55 10.44
N LYS A 440 17.29 -18.63 9.59
CA LYS A 440 18.19 -17.53 10.02
C LYS A 440 17.57 -16.61 11.07
N THR A 441 16.33 -16.16 10.86
CA THR A 441 15.59 -15.30 11.81
C THR A 441 15.47 -15.98 13.18
N GLN A 442 15.22 -17.29 13.20
CA GLN A 442 15.14 -18.08 14.43
C GLN A 442 16.47 -18.15 15.19
N ILE A 443 17.58 -18.39 14.46
CA ILE A 443 18.93 -18.35 15.04
C ILE A 443 19.23 -16.97 15.64
N ALA A 444 18.86 -15.89 14.94
CA ALA A 444 19.08 -14.53 15.41
C ALA A 444 18.23 -14.18 16.64
N ILE A 445 16.99 -14.67 16.73
CA ILE A 445 16.14 -14.51 17.92
C ILE A 445 16.76 -15.24 19.12
N GLN A 446 17.16 -16.51 18.96
CA GLN A 446 17.84 -17.27 20.02
C GLN A 446 19.11 -16.55 20.49
N PHE A 447 19.87 -15.97 19.56
CA PHE A 447 21.04 -15.17 19.91
C PHE A 447 20.66 -13.89 20.66
N ALA A 448 19.60 -13.18 20.26
CA ALA A 448 19.11 -12.00 20.96
C ALA A 448 18.69 -12.32 22.41
N GLU A 449 18.02 -13.46 22.64
CA GLU A 449 17.65 -13.96 23.96
C GLU A 449 18.88 -14.30 24.82
N TRP A 450 19.89 -14.92 24.20
CA TRP A 450 21.17 -15.19 24.85
C TRP A 450 21.90 -13.89 25.25
N VAL A 451 21.95 -12.89 24.36
CA VAL A 451 22.54 -11.57 24.66
C VAL A 451 21.77 -10.90 25.80
N HIS A 452 20.43 -10.93 25.76
CA HIS A 452 19.59 -10.34 26.81
C HIS A 452 19.85 -10.96 28.18
N SER A 453 19.97 -12.30 28.22
CA SER A 453 20.18 -13.04 29.46
C SER A 453 21.62 -12.92 29.99
N SER A 454 22.61 -12.91 29.10
CA SER A 454 24.04 -12.86 29.46
C SER A 454 24.51 -11.44 29.75
N TYR A 455 23.88 -10.44 29.11
CA TYR A 455 24.22 -9.03 29.23
C TYR A 455 22.99 -8.17 29.53
N PRO A 456 22.44 -8.21 30.76
CA PRO A 456 21.20 -7.51 31.12
C PRO A 456 21.26 -5.98 30.96
N LYS A 457 22.47 -5.41 30.87
CA LYS A 457 22.69 -3.98 30.65
C LYS A 457 22.59 -3.56 29.18
N TYR A 458 22.54 -4.50 28.24
CA TYR A 458 22.48 -4.18 26.81
C TYR A 458 21.05 -3.82 26.41
N SER A 459 20.91 -2.74 25.63
CA SER A 459 19.68 -2.50 24.89
C SER A 459 19.70 -3.27 23.57
N ILE A 460 18.65 -4.04 23.27
CA ILE A 460 18.57 -4.87 22.07
C ILE A 460 17.40 -4.42 21.21
N PHE A 461 17.68 -4.13 19.94
CA PHE A 461 16.73 -3.61 18.97
C PHE A 461 16.68 -4.48 17.73
N TRP A 462 15.49 -4.63 17.15
CA TRP A 462 15.26 -5.36 15.91
C TRP A 462 14.63 -4.44 14.87
N LEU A 463 15.24 -4.37 13.69
CA LEU A 463 14.75 -3.67 12.51
C LEU A 463 14.48 -4.68 11.40
N SER A 464 13.36 -4.51 10.71
CA SER A 464 13.07 -5.24 9.48
C SER A 464 13.44 -4.36 8.28
N ALA A 465 14.38 -4.79 7.45
CA ALA A 465 14.87 -4.00 6.32
C ALA A 465 13.88 -3.92 5.16
N ASP A 466 12.99 -4.91 5.03
CA ASP A 466 11.82 -4.88 4.16
C ASP A 466 10.86 -3.71 4.51
N ASN A 467 10.84 -3.30 5.78
CA ASN A 467 9.96 -2.29 6.36
C ASN A 467 10.73 -1.33 7.29
N PHE A 468 11.84 -0.75 6.82
CA PHE A 468 12.73 0.11 7.63
C PHE A 468 11.99 1.24 8.35
N GLU A 469 11.17 2.00 7.62
CA GLU A 469 10.49 3.19 8.12
C GLU A 469 9.53 2.88 9.27
N GLU A 470 8.76 1.80 9.13
CA GLU A 470 7.86 1.33 10.18
C GLU A 470 8.64 0.83 11.39
N SER A 471 9.72 0.08 11.14
CA SER A 471 10.60 -0.45 12.20
C SER A 471 11.23 0.69 13.03
N TYR A 472 11.79 1.72 12.38
CA TYR A 472 12.31 2.91 13.06
C TYR A 472 11.21 3.66 13.82
N SER A 473 10.03 3.83 13.21
CA SER A 473 8.91 4.54 13.84
C SER A 473 8.42 3.85 15.11
N ARG A 474 8.29 2.51 15.10
CA ARG A 474 7.88 1.73 16.27
C ARG A 474 8.91 1.80 17.40
N ILE A 475 10.20 1.73 17.07
CA ILE A 475 11.27 1.88 18.06
C ILE A 475 11.27 3.31 18.64
N ALA A 476 11.15 4.33 17.79
CA ALA A 476 11.09 5.72 18.23
C ALA A 476 9.90 5.98 19.16
N GLN A 477 8.73 5.39 18.86
CA GLN A 477 7.57 5.44 19.75
C GLN A 477 7.83 4.71 21.08
N LYS A 478 8.36 3.48 21.04
CA LYS A 478 8.64 2.69 22.26
C LYS A 478 9.64 3.38 23.18
N LEU A 479 10.63 4.07 22.61
CA LEU A 479 11.64 4.82 23.35
C LEU A 479 11.19 6.26 23.69
N ASP A 480 10.02 6.68 23.22
CA ASP A 480 9.48 8.04 23.36
C ASP A 480 10.44 9.12 22.80
N LEU A 481 11.12 8.82 21.70
CA LEU A 481 12.17 9.70 21.13
C LEU A 481 11.61 11.03 20.64
N PHE A 482 10.40 11.03 20.08
CA PHE A 482 9.76 12.26 19.59
C PHE A 482 9.56 13.28 20.71
N ARG A 483 9.16 12.81 21.89
CA ARG A 483 9.01 13.66 23.07
C ARG A 483 10.37 14.07 23.64
N ARG A 484 11.33 13.15 23.68
CA ARG A 484 12.69 13.41 24.21
C ARG A 484 13.43 14.49 23.41
N TYR A 485 13.20 14.56 22.11
CA TYR A 485 13.86 15.52 21.21
C TYR A 485 12.90 16.60 20.68
N GLU A 486 11.72 16.76 21.28
CA GLU A 486 10.66 17.70 20.85
C GLU A 486 11.14 19.15 20.81
N HIS A 487 12.05 19.53 21.71
CA HIS A 487 12.59 20.88 21.83
C HIS A 487 13.58 21.27 20.72
N GLU A 488 14.13 20.30 19.99
CA GLU A 488 15.19 20.55 19.01
C GLU A 488 14.63 20.76 17.60
N SER A 489 13.50 20.13 17.26
CA SER A 489 12.80 20.35 15.99
C SER A 489 11.42 19.69 15.99
N LYS A 490 10.41 20.41 15.48
CA LYS A 490 9.04 19.93 15.30
C LYS A 490 8.89 18.81 14.26
N TYR A 491 9.94 18.52 13.48
CA TYR A 491 9.89 17.62 12.31
C TYR A 491 11.17 16.78 12.18
N THR A 492 11.47 15.93 13.17
CA THR A 492 12.66 15.06 13.09
C THR A 492 12.28 13.62 12.76
N ASP A 493 12.87 13.10 11.68
CA ASP A 493 12.73 11.72 11.21
C ASP A 493 13.08 10.69 12.31
N ALA A 494 12.22 9.68 12.48
CA ALA A 494 12.41 8.57 13.43
C ALA A 494 13.78 7.89 13.30
N ARG A 495 14.27 7.70 12.07
CA ARG A 495 15.59 7.13 11.77
C ARG A 495 16.69 8.00 12.36
N VAL A 496 16.62 9.30 12.12
CA VAL A 496 17.61 10.29 12.61
C VAL A 496 17.59 10.35 14.13
N LEU A 497 16.40 10.38 14.74
CA LEU A 497 16.25 10.37 16.20
C LEU A 497 16.82 9.09 16.81
N PHE A 498 16.55 7.94 16.20
CA PHE A 498 17.05 6.68 16.71
C PHE A 498 18.56 6.53 16.50
N HIS A 499 19.12 6.95 15.36
CA HIS A 499 20.57 6.96 15.15
C HIS A 499 21.28 7.90 16.14
N ARG A 500 20.69 9.07 16.41
CA ARG A 500 21.16 9.99 17.45
C ARG A 500 21.10 9.35 18.84
N TYR A 501 20.01 8.66 19.15
CA TYR A 501 19.85 7.92 20.41
C TYR A 501 20.89 6.80 20.56
N LEU A 502 21.14 6.01 19.51
CA LEU A 502 22.18 4.98 19.47
C LEU A 502 23.60 5.56 19.59
N SER A 503 23.79 6.79 19.14
CA SER A 503 25.07 7.52 19.24
C SER A 503 25.25 8.23 20.59
N SER A 504 24.26 8.19 21.48
CA SER A 504 24.32 8.85 22.78
C SER A 504 25.12 8.02 23.78
N GLU A 505 26.08 8.65 24.46
CA GLU A 505 26.80 8.06 25.59
C GLU A 505 25.87 7.60 26.73
N ARG A 506 24.64 8.13 26.80
CA ARG A 506 23.65 7.76 27.82
C ARG A 506 23.03 6.38 27.60
N LEU A 507 23.02 5.86 26.37
CA LEU A 507 22.42 4.55 26.08
C LEU A 507 23.25 3.40 26.66
N GLY A 508 24.56 3.60 26.81
CA GLY A 508 25.49 2.50 27.10
C GLY A 508 25.52 1.49 25.95
N ARG A 509 25.82 0.23 26.28
CA ARG A 509 25.96 -0.83 25.27
C ARG A 509 24.63 -1.21 24.63
N TRP A 510 24.66 -1.38 23.31
CA TRP A 510 23.48 -1.77 22.54
C TRP A 510 23.79 -2.77 21.44
N PHE A 511 22.77 -3.51 21.04
CA PHE A 511 22.80 -4.52 20.00
C PHE A 511 21.65 -4.29 19.01
N LEU A 512 21.96 -4.22 17.72
CA LEU A 512 20.99 -3.98 16.65
C LEU A 512 20.96 -5.17 15.70
N ILE A 513 19.78 -5.77 15.52
CA ILE A 513 19.55 -6.84 14.56
C ILE A 513 18.76 -6.25 13.39
N ILE A 514 19.21 -6.50 12.16
CA ILE A 514 18.57 -6.05 10.93
C ILE A 514 18.19 -7.28 10.11
N ASP A 515 16.90 -7.59 10.04
CA ASP A 515 16.35 -8.68 9.23
C ASP A 515 16.14 -8.25 7.77
N ASP A 516 16.13 -9.19 6.82
CA ASP A 516 15.91 -8.97 5.38
C ASP A 516 16.85 -7.95 4.70
N ALA A 517 18.12 -7.90 5.10
CA ALA A 517 19.14 -6.98 4.60
C ALA A 517 19.67 -7.34 3.18
N ASP A 518 18.77 -7.67 2.24
CA ASP A 518 19.09 -8.12 0.87
C ASP A 518 19.23 -7.00 -0.16
N THR A 519 19.01 -5.73 0.23
CA THR A 519 18.90 -4.60 -0.70
C THR A 519 20.26 -4.00 -1.09
N ASP A 520 20.60 -4.10 -2.38
CA ASP A 520 21.68 -3.35 -3.07
C ASP A 520 21.20 -1.99 -3.62
N ASN A 521 20.01 -1.50 -3.21
CA ASN A 521 19.37 -0.32 -3.80
C ASN A 521 19.73 0.97 -3.03
N GLY A 522 20.97 1.44 -3.19
CA GLY A 522 21.29 2.86 -2.94
C GLY A 522 20.61 3.76 -3.97
N PRO A 523 20.33 5.05 -3.68
CA PRO A 523 19.70 5.95 -4.63
C PRO A 523 20.55 6.06 -5.90
N SER A 524 19.98 5.65 -7.04
CA SER A 524 20.60 5.81 -8.35
C SER A 524 20.53 7.28 -8.78
N SER A 525 21.53 8.07 -8.36
CA SER A 525 21.86 9.35 -9.00
C SER A 525 23.04 9.12 -9.95
N PRO A 526 23.03 9.60 -11.21
CA PRO A 526 24.05 9.25 -12.22
C PRO A 526 25.46 9.79 -11.93
N SER A 527 25.67 10.53 -10.83
CA SER A 527 26.92 11.24 -10.53
C SER A 527 27.47 11.02 -9.11
N ALA A 528 26.93 10.09 -8.34
CA ALA A 528 27.46 9.78 -7.00
C ALA A 528 27.74 8.27 -6.86
N GLN A 529 28.91 7.93 -6.31
CA GLN A 529 29.26 6.56 -5.93
C GLN A 529 28.11 5.91 -5.13
N PRO A 530 27.79 4.61 -5.36
CA PRO A 530 26.67 3.95 -4.70
C PRO A 530 26.92 3.90 -3.18
N LYS A 531 26.22 4.74 -2.42
CA LYS A 531 26.19 4.67 -0.95
C LYS A 531 25.18 3.59 -0.55
N SER A 532 25.67 2.55 0.12
CA SER A 532 24.82 1.52 0.74
C SER A 532 23.86 2.18 1.73
N VAL A 533 22.59 1.75 1.76
CA VAL A 533 21.57 2.24 2.72
C VAL A 533 22.02 2.07 4.19
N PHE A 534 22.99 1.17 4.42
CA PHE A 534 23.58 0.86 5.71
C PHE A 534 24.83 1.67 6.07
N SER A 535 25.28 2.57 5.18
CA SER A 535 26.43 3.46 5.45
C SER A 535 26.14 4.46 6.56
N ASP A 536 24.86 4.81 6.74
CA ASP A 536 24.42 5.80 7.72
C ASP A 536 24.23 5.20 9.13
N LEU A 537 24.39 3.88 9.29
CA LEU A 537 24.25 3.25 10.61
C LEU A 537 25.37 3.70 11.56
N PRO A 538 25.03 4.03 12.82
CA PRO A 538 25.99 4.56 13.78
C PRO A 538 27.14 3.59 14.02
N HIS A 539 28.34 4.15 14.15
CA HIS A 539 29.56 3.43 14.46
C HIS A 539 30.14 4.02 15.75
N ASN A 540 29.93 3.32 16.86
CA ASN A 540 30.49 3.66 18.17
C ASN A 540 30.88 2.37 18.90
N GLU A 541 31.89 2.45 19.77
CA GLU A 541 32.47 1.28 20.47
C GLU A 541 31.48 0.51 21.35
N GLU A 542 30.35 1.14 21.71
CA GLU A 542 29.30 0.59 22.55
C GLU A 542 28.24 -0.20 21.76
N GLY A 543 28.26 -0.14 20.43
CA GLY A 543 27.24 -0.74 19.56
C GLY A 543 27.69 -2.02 18.86
N ASN A 544 26.78 -2.96 18.64
CA ASN A 544 27.02 -4.13 17.78
C ASN A 544 25.86 -4.33 16.81
N ILE A 545 26.15 -4.79 15.58
CA ILE A 545 25.14 -4.94 14.53
C ILE A 545 25.20 -6.33 13.91
N LEU A 546 24.05 -7.01 13.86
CA LEU A 546 23.86 -8.28 13.17
C LEU A 546 22.91 -8.11 11.98
N PHE A 547 23.37 -8.47 10.79
CA PHE A 547 22.56 -8.47 9.56
C PHE A 547 22.06 -9.88 9.24
N ILE A 548 20.83 -10.01 8.77
CA ILE A 548 20.26 -11.26 8.26
C ILE A 548 19.91 -11.04 6.79
N THR A 549 20.35 -11.94 5.92
CA THR A 549 20.23 -11.76 4.47
C THR A 549 20.18 -13.10 3.74
N HIS A 550 19.48 -13.16 2.60
CA HIS A 550 19.49 -14.27 1.67
C HIS A 550 20.68 -14.26 0.71
N SER A 551 21.32 -13.12 0.53
CA SER A 551 22.41 -12.89 -0.42
C SER A 551 23.78 -12.87 0.24
N MET A 552 24.69 -13.74 -0.22
CA MET A 552 26.10 -13.69 0.22
C MET A 552 26.77 -12.36 -0.17
N LYS A 553 26.35 -11.78 -1.30
CA LYS A 553 26.85 -10.49 -1.78
C LYS A 553 26.45 -9.36 -0.82
N ALA A 554 25.18 -9.31 -0.41
CA ALA A 554 24.69 -8.31 0.55
C ALA A 554 25.30 -8.52 1.94
N ALA A 555 25.47 -9.78 2.37
CA ALA A 555 26.16 -10.11 3.62
C ALA A 555 27.59 -9.56 3.67
N THR A 556 28.32 -9.71 2.56
CA THR A 556 29.70 -9.21 2.45
C THR A 556 29.74 -7.67 2.41
N ALA A 557 28.78 -7.05 1.73
CA ALA A 557 28.69 -5.58 1.65
C ALA A 557 28.36 -4.92 3.00
N THR A 558 27.53 -5.54 3.84
CA THR A 558 27.10 -4.98 5.13
C THR A 558 28.15 -5.09 6.24
N VAL A 559 28.98 -6.14 6.22
CA VAL A 559 30.10 -6.32 7.18
C VAL A 559 31.38 -5.56 6.80
N GLY A 560 31.43 -4.99 5.59
CA GLY A 560 32.58 -4.22 5.09
C GLY A 560 33.89 -5.04 5.10
N ASN A 561 34.95 -4.49 5.69
CA ASN A 561 36.27 -5.15 5.75
C ASN A 561 36.30 -6.38 6.68
N GLN A 562 35.21 -6.70 7.38
CA GLN A 562 35.10 -7.82 8.32
C GLN A 562 34.51 -9.08 7.68
N VAL A 563 34.94 -9.43 6.47
CA VAL A 563 34.37 -10.52 5.65
C VAL A 563 34.36 -11.89 6.38
N ASN A 564 35.33 -12.12 7.28
CA ASN A 564 35.40 -13.34 8.11
C ASN A 564 34.25 -13.46 9.14
N LYS A 565 33.36 -12.46 9.23
CA LYS A 565 32.19 -12.42 10.12
C LYS A 565 30.86 -12.71 9.41
N VAL A 566 30.91 -13.24 8.19
CA VAL A 566 29.72 -13.79 7.51
C VAL A 566 29.54 -15.26 7.88
N ILE A 567 28.44 -15.58 8.56
CA ILE A 567 28.07 -16.94 8.96
C ILE A 567 27.07 -17.48 7.94
N LYS A 568 27.52 -18.42 7.11
CA LYS A 568 26.67 -19.12 6.15
C LYS A 568 25.81 -20.17 6.87
N VAL A 569 24.49 -20.03 6.80
CA VAL A 569 23.51 -20.99 7.33
C VAL A 569 23.10 -21.94 6.22
N SER A 570 23.42 -23.23 6.42
CA SER A 570 22.95 -24.31 5.56
C SER A 570 21.43 -24.49 5.67
N GLY A 571 20.83 -25.10 4.65
CA GLY A 571 19.44 -25.55 4.73
C GLY A 571 19.19 -26.43 5.95
N LEU A 572 17.92 -26.57 6.32
CA LEU A 572 17.49 -27.51 7.35
C LEU A 572 17.89 -28.92 6.93
N GLU A 573 18.51 -29.67 7.82
CA GLU A 573 18.76 -31.09 7.57
C GLU A 573 17.42 -31.83 7.58
N ILE A 574 17.31 -32.93 6.82
CA ILE A 574 16.07 -33.70 6.67
C ILE A 574 15.41 -34.04 8.03
N PRO A 575 16.16 -34.43 9.10
CA PRO A 575 15.57 -34.67 10.41
C PRO A 575 14.93 -33.42 11.04
N ASP A 576 15.57 -32.26 10.89
CA ASP A 576 15.09 -30.98 11.39
C ASP A 576 13.83 -30.54 10.61
N ALA A 577 13.86 -30.65 9.28
CA ALA A 577 12.72 -30.34 8.41
C ALA A 577 11.51 -31.24 8.69
N ILE A 578 11.73 -32.54 8.89
CA ILE A 578 10.68 -33.50 9.29
C ILE A 578 10.13 -33.16 10.67
N SER A 579 10.95 -32.68 11.61
CA SER A 579 10.48 -32.26 12.93
C SER A 579 9.56 -31.03 12.85
N ILE A 580 9.88 -30.04 11.99
CA ILE A 580 8.98 -28.90 11.72
C ILE A 580 7.67 -29.38 11.10
N LEU A 581 7.75 -30.25 10.10
CA LEU A 581 6.60 -30.75 9.37
C LEU A 581 5.66 -31.58 10.27
N ARG A 582 6.22 -32.46 11.10
CA ARG A 582 5.49 -33.28 12.09
C ARG A 582 4.66 -32.45 13.06
N HIS A 583 5.24 -31.35 13.55
CA HIS A 583 4.57 -30.50 14.53
C HIS A 583 3.64 -29.46 13.91
N SER A 584 3.77 -29.20 12.60
CA SER A 584 2.91 -28.27 11.85
C SER A 584 1.66 -28.92 11.24
N LEU A 585 1.63 -30.26 11.15
CA LEU A 585 0.49 -31.02 10.63
C LEU A 585 -0.45 -31.44 11.77
N PHE A 586 -1.73 -31.06 11.69
CA PHE A 586 -2.80 -31.52 12.60
C PHE A 586 -3.11 -33.02 12.47
N ASN A 587 -2.51 -33.72 11.51
CA ASN A 587 -2.85 -35.10 11.14
C ASN A 587 -1.55 -35.93 11.01
N ASN A 588 -1.24 -36.73 12.03
CA ASN A 588 -0.03 -37.57 12.10
C ASN A 588 0.00 -38.71 11.06
N GLY A 589 -1.07 -38.93 10.29
CA GLY A 589 -1.19 -40.00 9.30
C GLY A 589 -0.56 -39.72 7.92
N LEU A 590 -0.09 -38.49 7.66
CA LEU A 590 0.52 -38.10 6.37
C LEU A 590 2.03 -38.43 6.27
N LEU A 591 2.63 -38.97 7.32
CA LEU A 591 4.08 -39.20 7.42
C LEU A 591 4.49 -40.67 7.19
N SER A 592 3.53 -41.56 6.91
CA SER A 592 3.83 -42.94 6.51
C SER A 592 4.05 -43.11 5.01
N ASP A 593 3.82 -42.06 4.21
CA ASP A 593 4.14 -42.06 2.79
C ASP A 593 5.62 -41.71 2.58
N GLU A 594 6.43 -42.73 2.26
CA GLU A 594 7.84 -42.58 1.90
C GLU A 594 8.06 -41.63 0.69
N ASP A 595 7.02 -41.40 -0.11
CA ASP A 595 7.08 -40.56 -1.31
C ASP A 595 7.10 -39.06 -1.00
N ILE A 596 6.45 -38.60 0.09
CA ILE A 596 6.47 -37.17 0.50
C ILE A 596 7.85 -36.79 1.05
N VAL A 597 8.55 -37.74 1.67
CA VAL A 597 9.91 -37.50 2.19
C VAL A 597 10.93 -37.38 1.05
N LYS A 598 10.72 -38.07 -0.08
CA LYS A 598 11.58 -37.96 -1.27
C LYS A 598 11.42 -36.65 -2.03
N GLU A 599 10.22 -36.06 -2.05
CA GLU A 599 10.01 -34.73 -2.66
C GLU A 599 10.66 -33.57 -1.89
N LEU A 600 11.13 -33.81 -0.66
CA LEU A 600 11.79 -32.81 0.20
C LEU A 600 13.33 -32.89 0.18
N ASP A 601 13.93 -33.88 -0.49
CA ASP A 601 15.38 -33.97 -0.69
C ASP A 601 15.78 -33.22 -1.97
N PRO A 602 16.59 -32.15 -1.92
CA PRO A 602 16.96 -31.37 -3.10
C PRO A 602 18.12 -31.97 -3.91
N ASN A 603 18.44 -33.27 -3.73
CA ASN A 603 19.48 -33.96 -4.51
C ASN A 603 18.92 -34.81 -5.66
#